data_AF-A0A3B8P293-F1
#
_entry.id   AF-A0A3B8P293-F1
#
_cell.length_a   1.000
_cell.length_b   1.000
_cell.length_c   1.000
_cell.angle_alpha   90.00
_cell.angle_beta   90.00
_cell.angle_gamma   90.00
#
_symmetry.space_group_name_H-M   'P 1'
#
loop_
_entity.id
_entity.type
_entity.pdbx_description
1 polymer ?
#
loop_
_entity_poly.entity_id
_entity_poly.type
_entity_poly.pdbx_seq_one_letter_code
_entity_poly.pdbx_strand_id
1 'polypeptide(L)'
;MNDFKSYLSVCLSEDALTAVPDGHILGLQLIREKNCASMKVEFSSFVPFSVLHRLEKAVSQELRLTFLVDPVFDASFSCEFMPEIIHELKRTTAVINGFLDDAQFSLTGEELKIGLKRGGYEILTRSGFEVQLKRFLEEKFHAHLNVTFEGTLSLEDPAAFDAVMSSAPRFVLEPVDAPQEPPKEKTVPAAEKKEAPTPPLPWEEPIPAEEKPAFDTADLPIDLKSYEQCVGKTIKTPPVPMIHVAEERKGVTMWGDIFSVDSHDTRDGTKTIYTIFFTDYTSSHTIKAIVDKNKAEAYEKLKVGKTVLVRGDVRYDNYDKGLNIKPYDIAFVSRIPRLDAHEGDKRIELHAHTKMSAMDTVVSVEDLIKQAYKWGHKAVAITDHGNLQAFPDAATTVADLNKKNGTDFKILYGGQAYYIDDVAPAQAVFGEQTADFKDEFVVFDLETT
;
A
#
# COMPACT_ATOMS: atom_id res chain seq x y z
N MET A 1 -21.83 31.56 -7.33
CA MET A 1 -21.34 31.00 -6.06
C MET A 1 -19.83 31.18 -6.04
N ASN A 2 -19.34 32.29 -5.48
CA ASN A 2 -17.92 32.49 -5.14
C ASN A 2 -17.76 32.54 -3.61
N ASP A 3 -18.77 32.02 -2.90
CA ASP A 3 -18.75 31.79 -1.46
C ASP A 3 -18.13 30.41 -1.24
N PHE A 4 -17.14 30.35 -0.35
CA PHE A 4 -16.30 29.19 -0.09
C PHE A 4 -17.13 27.99 0.37
N LYS A 5 -18.16 28.22 1.21
CA LYS A 5 -19.05 27.14 1.64
C LYS A 5 -19.97 26.66 0.54
N SER A 6 -20.65 27.57 -0.15
CA SER A 6 -21.55 27.21 -1.26
C SER A 6 -20.82 26.52 -2.41
N TYR A 7 -19.51 26.78 -2.57
CA TYR A 7 -18.67 26.13 -3.56
C TYR A 7 -18.22 24.75 -3.07
N LEU A 8 -17.72 24.67 -1.83
CA LEU A 8 -17.35 23.40 -1.21
C LEU A 8 -18.57 22.53 -0.88
N SER A 9 -19.80 23.05 -0.80
CA SER A 9 -21.04 22.28 -0.53
C SER A 9 -21.53 21.46 -1.73
N VAL A 10 -20.96 21.71 -2.91
CA VAL A 10 -21.11 20.84 -4.07
C VAL A 10 -20.25 19.57 -3.90
N CYS A 11 -19.23 19.62 -3.05
CA CYS A 11 -18.23 18.56 -2.87
C CYS A 11 -18.20 17.96 -1.45
N LEU A 12 -18.70 18.67 -0.44
CA LEU A 12 -18.74 18.32 0.97
C LEU A 12 -20.18 18.47 1.48
N SER A 13 -20.59 17.65 2.45
CA SER A 13 -21.88 17.83 3.13
C SER A 13 -21.88 19.12 3.97
N GLU A 14 -23.07 19.71 4.20
CA GLU A 14 -23.24 20.93 5.00
C GLU A 14 -22.56 20.83 6.38
N ASP A 15 -22.57 19.63 7.01
CA ASP A 15 -21.92 19.37 8.30
C ASP A 15 -20.41 19.65 8.30
N ALA A 16 -19.68 19.30 7.22
CA ALA A 16 -18.24 19.55 7.13
C ALA A 16 -17.91 21.05 6.99
N LEU A 17 -18.90 21.86 6.59
CA LEU A 17 -18.78 23.28 6.32
C LEU A 17 -19.18 24.14 7.54
N THR A 18 -19.76 23.54 8.58
CA THR A 18 -20.12 24.25 9.81
C THR A 18 -18.92 24.76 10.62
N ALA A 19 -17.78 24.06 10.58
CA ALA A 19 -16.57 24.39 11.34
C ALA A 19 -15.63 25.39 10.64
N VAL A 20 -15.92 25.73 9.38
CA VAL A 20 -15.20 26.72 8.57
C VAL A 20 -16.05 28.00 8.57
N PRO A 21 -15.50 29.23 8.60
CA PRO A 21 -16.29 30.44 8.41
C PRO A 21 -16.63 30.66 6.93
N ASP A 22 -17.59 31.56 6.67
CA ASP A 22 -17.93 31.98 5.31
C ASP A 22 -16.77 32.83 4.75
N GLY A 23 -16.43 32.63 3.46
CA GLY A 23 -15.25 33.23 2.84
C GLY A 23 -15.42 33.37 1.32
N HIS A 24 -14.59 34.19 0.69
CA HIS A 24 -14.63 34.46 -0.74
C HIS A 24 -13.44 33.83 -1.49
N ILE A 25 -13.73 33.07 -2.54
CA ILE A 25 -12.68 32.45 -3.35
C ILE A 25 -12.06 33.51 -4.28
N LEU A 26 -10.75 33.74 -4.13
CA LEU A 26 -9.99 34.70 -4.92
C LEU A 26 -9.35 34.07 -6.18
N GLY A 27 -8.93 32.80 -6.08
CA GLY A 27 -8.28 32.11 -7.19
C GLY A 27 -8.04 30.62 -6.93
N LEU A 28 -7.77 29.85 -7.98
CA LEU A 28 -7.51 28.41 -7.92
C LEU A 28 -6.46 28.06 -8.99
N GLN A 29 -5.33 27.49 -8.58
CA GLN A 29 -4.31 26.91 -9.45
C GLN A 29 -4.37 25.38 -9.37
N LEU A 30 -4.11 24.72 -10.50
CA LEU A 30 -4.20 23.27 -10.61
C LEU A 30 -3.29 22.77 -11.73
N ILE A 31 -2.57 21.71 -11.40
CA ILE A 31 -1.38 21.22 -12.12
C ILE A 31 -1.59 19.73 -12.35
N ARG A 32 -1.00 19.13 -13.40
CA ARG A 32 -1.56 17.90 -13.99
C ARG A 32 -0.65 16.78 -14.44
N GLU A 33 0.45 17.05 -15.17
CA GLU A 33 1.38 15.98 -15.64
C GLU A 33 1.80 15.08 -14.50
N LYS A 34 1.86 15.75 -13.38
CA LYS A 34 1.73 15.25 -12.06
C LYS A 34 1.03 16.45 -11.31
N ASN A 35 0.28 16.27 -10.23
CA ASN A 35 -1.11 16.75 -10.12
C ASN A 35 -1.60 17.04 -8.68
N CYS A 36 -2.00 18.29 -8.45
CA CYS A 36 -2.36 18.90 -7.17
C CYS A 36 -3.06 20.24 -7.47
N ALA A 37 -3.75 20.80 -6.49
CA ALA A 37 -4.39 22.10 -6.61
C ALA A 37 -4.11 22.98 -5.38
N SER A 38 -3.92 24.27 -5.63
CA SER A 38 -3.84 25.31 -4.60
C SER A 38 -5.04 26.26 -4.74
N MET A 39 -5.82 26.44 -3.67
CA MET A 39 -7.00 27.34 -3.69
C MET A 39 -6.78 28.55 -2.79
N LYS A 40 -6.79 29.75 -3.37
CA LYS A 40 -6.61 31.03 -2.67
C LYS A 40 -7.95 31.60 -2.22
N VAL A 41 -8.12 31.80 -0.92
CA VAL A 41 -9.43 32.05 -0.29
C VAL A 41 -9.32 33.16 0.75
N GLU A 42 -10.14 34.19 0.62
CA GLU A 42 -10.28 35.27 1.59
C GLU A 42 -11.31 34.90 2.68
N PHE A 43 -10.93 35.00 3.95
CA PHE A 43 -11.82 34.79 5.09
C PHE A 43 -11.97 36.08 5.90
N SER A 44 -13.22 36.35 6.32
CA SER A 44 -13.59 37.48 7.17
C SER A 44 -13.08 37.39 8.63
N SER A 45 -12.54 36.23 9.01
CA SER A 45 -11.97 35.94 10.34
C SER A 45 -10.81 34.96 10.20
N PHE A 46 -9.84 34.99 11.13
CA PHE A 46 -8.72 34.07 11.11
C PHE A 46 -9.17 32.61 11.29
N VAL A 47 -8.62 31.72 10.45
CA VAL A 47 -8.88 30.28 10.50
C VAL A 47 -7.56 29.56 10.83
N PRO A 48 -7.51 28.79 11.92
CA PRO A 48 -6.36 27.95 12.29
C PRO A 48 -5.78 27.14 11.12
N PHE A 49 -4.47 27.16 10.95
CA PHE A 49 -3.79 26.34 9.94
C PHE A 49 -3.93 24.84 10.22
N SER A 50 -4.23 24.46 11.48
CA SER A 50 -4.63 23.10 11.85
C SER A 50 -6.07 22.72 11.44
N VAL A 51 -6.96 23.69 11.24
CA VAL A 51 -8.28 23.51 10.61
C VAL A 51 -8.10 23.45 9.09
N LEU A 52 -7.32 24.36 8.52
CA LEU A 52 -7.04 24.38 7.08
C LEU A 52 -6.31 23.12 6.63
N HIS A 53 -5.28 22.62 7.33
CA HIS A 53 -4.65 21.33 7.02
C HIS A 53 -5.58 20.12 7.13
N ARG A 54 -6.63 20.18 7.97
CA ARG A 54 -7.67 19.14 8.02
C ARG A 54 -8.64 19.27 6.86
N LEU A 55 -9.00 20.50 6.49
CA LEU A 55 -9.79 20.79 5.28
C LEU A 55 -9.01 20.36 4.03
N GLU A 56 -7.73 20.67 3.95
CA GLU A 56 -6.80 20.25 2.90
C GLU A 56 -6.67 18.75 2.83
N LYS A 57 -6.50 18.05 3.96
CA LYS A 57 -6.42 16.59 3.96
C LYS A 57 -7.77 15.96 3.59
N ALA A 58 -8.90 16.56 4.00
CA ALA A 58 -10.24 16.12 3.59
C ALA A 58 -10.45 16.32 2.09
N VAL A 59 -10.15 17.51 1.55
CA VAL A 59 -10.28 17.83 0.13
C VAL A 59 -9.24 17.07 -0.71
N SER A 60 -8.03 16.82 -0.19
CA SER A 60 -7.01 15.96 -0.83
C SER A 60 -7.45 14.50 -0.91
N GLN A 61 -8.14 14.01 0.13
CA GLN A 61 -8.68 12.65 0.18
C GLN A 61 -9.91 12.50 -0.73
N GLU A 62 -10.79 13.49 -0.76
CA GLU A 62 -12.00 13.48 -1.59
C GLU A 62 -11.66 13.66 -3.09
N LEU A 63 -10.75 14.59 -3.42
CA LEU A 63 -10.33 14.88 -4.80
C LEU A 63 -9.13 14.04 -5.29
N ARG A 64 -8.53 13.23 -4.41
CA ARG A 64 -7.41 12.29 -4.69
C ARG A 64 -6.21 12.94 -5.40
N LEU A 65 -5.93 14.17 -5.00
CA LEU A 65 -4.81 15.01 -5.43
C LEU A 65 -4.25 15.67 -4.17
N THR A 66 -2.99 16.11 -4.16
CA THR A 66 -2.56 16.98 -3.05
C THR A 66 -3.36 18.28 -3.16
N PHE A 67 -3.93 18.77 -2.06
CA PHE A 67 -4.73 19.99 -2.03
C PHE A 67 -4.18 20.91 -0.96
N LEU A 68 -3.87 22.15 -1.34
CA LEU A 68 -3.34 23.18 -0.45
C LEU A 68 -4.31 24.36 -0.46
N VAL A 69 -4.71 24.84 0.71
CA VAL A 69 -5.46 26.08 0.84
C VAL A 69 -4.42 27.19 1.02
N ASP A 70 -4.49 28.21 0.17
CA ASP A 70 -3.68 29.41 0.26
C ASP A 70 -4.56 30.49 0.93
N PRO A 71 -4.76 30.49 2.27
CA PRO A 71 -5.70 31.41 2.89
C PRO A 71 -5.22 32.85 2.74
N VAL A 72 -6.16 33.78 2.79
CA VAL A 72 -6.00 35.22 2.97
C VAL A 72 -7.05 35.63 4.00
N PHE A 73 -6.74 36.60 4.85
CA PHE A 73 -7.60 37.01 5.96
C PHE A 73 -7.82 38.53 5.91
N ASP A 74 -9.07 38.95 5.78
CA ASP A 74 -9.51 40.37 5.87
C ASP A 74 -9.62 40.83 7.33
N ALA A 75 -9.47 39.90 8.28
CA ALA A 75 -9.40 40.21 9.70
C ALA A 75 -8.07 40.88 10.06
N SER A 76 -8.16 41.97 10.84
CA SER A 76 -6.98 42.62 11.41
C SER A 76 -6.14 41.62 12.20
N PHE A 77 -4.88 41.49 11.80
CA PHE A 77 -3.94 40.53 12.38
C PHE A 77 -3.84 40.69 13.92
N SER A 78 -3.87 39.57 14.64
CA SER A 78 -3.73 39.51 16.10
C SER A 78 -2.58 38.59 16.50
N CYS A 79 -1.87 38.97 17.56
CA CYS A 79 -0.73 38.23 18.11
C CYS A 79 -1.08 36.83 18.65
N GLU A 80 -2.35 36.57 18.92
CA GLU A 80 -2.83 35.24 19.36
C GLU A 80 -2.69 34.17 18.26
N PHE A 81 -2.60 34.57 16.98
CA PHE A 81 -2.50 33.66 15.83
C PHE A 81 -1.05 33.22 15.53
N MET A 82 -0.05 33.88 16.12
CA MET A 82 1.37 33.65 15.84
C MET A 82 1.88 32.23 16.13
N PRO A 83 1.46 31.52 17.19
CA PRO A 83 1.90 30.14 17.43
C PRO A 83 1.56 29.17 16.29
N GLU A 84 0.43 29.38 15.60
CA GLU A 84 0.05 28.57 14.44
C GLU A 84 0.82 28.96 13.19
N ILE A 85 0.99 30.26 12.91
CA ILE A 85 1.81 30.76 11.80
C ILE A 85 3.25 30.22 11.89
N ILE A 86 3.80 30.13 13.10
CA ILE A 86 5.15 29.59 13.34
C ILE A 86 5.21 28.08 13.15
N HIS A 87 4.16 27.34 13.54
CA HIS A 87 4.09 25.91 13.27
C HIS A 87 4.08 25.63 11.75
N GLU A 88 3.43 26.50 10.98
CA GLU A 88 3.40 26.43 9.52
C GLU A 88 4.79 26.67 8.90
N LEU A 89 5.43 27.81 9.24
CA LEU A 89 6.73 28.18 8.69
C LEU A 89 7.86 27.20 9.08
N LYS A 90 7.75 26.52 10.22
CA LYS A 90 8.67 25.45 10.64
C LYS A 90 8.69 24.24 9.69
N ARG A 91 7.62 23.99 8.92
CA ARG A 91 7.55 22.86 7.98
C ARG A 91 8.30 23.10 6.68
N THR A 92 8.34 24.36 6.21
CA THR A 92 9.03 24.77 4.99
C THR A 92 10.48 25.19 5.24
N THR A 93 10.80 25.76 6.41
CA THR A 93 12.16 26.23 6.73
C THR A 93 12.70 25.59 8.01
N ALA A 94 13.49 24.52 7.85
CA ALA A 94 14.05 23.72 8.94
C ALA A 94 14.89 24.50 9.98
N VAL A 95 15.40 25.68 9.62
CA VAL A 95 16.24 26.56 10.47
C VAL A 95 15.46 27.20 11.64
N ILE A 96 14.12 27.16 11.61
CA ILE A 96 13.25 27.84 12.59
C ILE A 96 13.03 27.02 13.89
N ASN A 97 13.36 25.72 13.89
CA ASN A 97 13.11 24.85 15.05
C ASN A 97 13.94 25.27 16.28
N GLY A 98 13.27 25.39 17.44
CA GLY A 98 13.87 25.70 18.74
C GLY A 98 13.86 27.19 19.13
N PHE A 99 14.02 28.12 18.17
CA PHE A 99 14.21 29.55 18.50
C PHE A 99 12.91 30.31 18.79
N LEU A 100 11.81 29.93 18.13
CA LEU A 100 10.49 30.55 18.31
C LEU A 100 9.60 29.82 19.34
N ASP A 101 10.12 28.79 19.99
CA ASP A 101 9.38 28.05 21.02
C ASP A 101 9.28 28.87 22.32
N ASP A 102 8.07 28.94 22.87
CA ASP A 102 7.65 29.81 23.98
C ASP A 102 7.71 31.34 23.71
N ALA A 103 7.94 31.79 22.48
CA ALA A 103 7.99 33.23 22.16
C ALA A 103 6.67 33.96 22.48
N GLN A 104 6.77 35.25 22.82
CA GLN A 104 5.63 36.14 23.05
C GLN A 104 5.46 37.09 21.87
N PHE A 105 4.24 37.59 21.65
CA PHE A 105 3.90 38.41 20.50
C PHE A 105 3.08 39.62 20.96
N SER A 106 3.46 40.82 20.53
CA SER A 106 2.70 42.05 20.78
C SER A 106 2.66 42.93 19.54
N LEU A 107 1.49 43.49 19.24
CA LEU A 107 1.25 44.36 18.08
C LEU A 107 1.06 45.78 18.59
N THR A 108 1.82 46.74 18.05
CA THR A 108 1.67 48.16 18.37
C THR A 108 1.60 48.97 17.09
N GLY A 109 0.38 49.30 16.65
CA GLY A 109 0.15 49.94 15.36
C GLY A 109 0.59 49.03 14.22
N GLU A 110 1.53 49.49 13.40
CA GLU A 110 2.10 48.75 12.25
C GLU A 110 3.38 47.98 12.61
N GLU A 111 3.76 47.89 13.90
CA GLU A 111 4.95 47.17 14.36
C GLU A 111 4.56 45.88 15.09
N LEU A 112 5.02 44.73 14.57
CA LEU A 112 4.84 43.41 15.19
C LEU A 112 6.11 43.04 15.95
N LYS A 113 6.02 43.05 17.28
CA LYS A 113 7.12 42.74 18.20
C LYS A 113 7.09 41.27 18.59
N ILE A 114 8.13 40.54 18.19
CA ILE A 114 8.33 39.13 18.51
C ILE A 114 9.29 39.03 19.71
N GLY A 115 8.74 38.79 20.89
CA GLY A 115 9.44 38.59 22.15
C GLY A 115 10.12 37.22 22.22
N LEU A 116 11.39 37.14 21.79
CA LEU A 116 12.20 35.93 21.89
C LEU A 116 12.60 35.68 23.35
N LYS A 117 12.29 34.49 23.87
CA LYS A 117 12.75 34.04 25.21
C LYS A 117 14.08 33.28 25.16
N ARG A 118 14.43 32.70 24.00
CA ARG A 118 15.54 31.78 23.81
C ARG A 118 16.59 32.31 22.81
N GLY A 119 16.65 33.63 22.60
CA GLY A 119 17.53 34.22 21.58
C GLY A 119 17.20 33.79 20.16
N GLY A 120 18.16 34.00 19.26
CA GLY A 120 18.07 33.59 17.85
C GLY A 120 17.82 34.73 16.86
N TYR A 121 17.80 35.99 17.29
CA TYR A 121 17.59 37.16 16.43
C TYR A 121 18.47 37.12 15.17
N GLU A 122 19.80 37.05 15.33
CA GLU A 122 20.74 37.05 14.19
C GLU A 122 20.53 35.89 13.20
N ILE A 123 20.05 34.74 13.68
CA ILE A 123 19.79 33.56 12.85
C ILE A 123 18.51 33.75 12.03
N LEU A 124 17.47 34.30 12.65
CA LEU A 124 16.20 34.64 12.00
C LEU A 124 16.38 35.79 10.98
N THR A 125 17.18 36.81 11.30
CA THR A 125 17.53 37.86 10.33
C THR A 125 18.35 37.30 9.17
N ARG A 126 19.35 36.43 9.43
CA ARG A 126 20.18 35.81 8.37
C ARG A 126 19.46 34.80 7.49
N SER A 127 18.50 34.05 8.03
CA SER A 127 17.66 33.14 7.21
C SER A 127 16.64 33.90 6.36
N GLY A 128 16.55 35.23 6.53
CA GLY A 128 15.53 36.05 5.91
C GLY A 128 14.14 35.77 6.48
N PHE A 129 14.02 35.17 7.68
CA PHE A 129 12.72 34.91 8.32
C PHE A 129 11.92 36.21 8.52
N GLU A 130 12.57 37.34 8.79
CA GLU A 130 11.88 38.64 8.79
C GLU A 130 11.20 38.94 7.45
N VAL A 131 11.89 38.68 6.33
CA VAL A 131 11.37 38.94 4.98
C VAL A 131 10.32 37.89 4.61
N GLN A 132 10.52 36.63 4.98
CA GLN A 132 9.55 35.54 4.75
C GLN A 132 8.27 35.75 5.58
N LEU A 133 8.39 36.14 6.85
CA LEU A 133 7.24 36.43 7.72
C LEU A 133 6.56 37.74 7.32
N LYS A 134 7.30 38.81 6.96
CA LYS A 134 6.72 40.03 6.39
C LYS A 134 5.92 39.70 5.13
N ARG A 135 6.55 38.98 4.19
CA ARG A 135 5.90 38.49 2.96
C ARG A 135 4.69 37.61 3.26
N PHE A 136 4.76 36.72 4.24
CA PHE A 136 3.62 35.90 4.66
C PHE A 136 2.51 36.78 5.25
N LEU A 137 2.79 37.71 6.15
CA LEU A 137 1.76 38.60 6.73
C LEU A 137 1.16 39.56 5.69
N GLU A 138 1.94 39.97 4.69
CA GLU A 138 1.52 40.79 3.55
C GLU A 138 0.66 39.99 2.53
N GLU A 139 1.08 38.77 2.18
CA GLU A 139 0.37 37.87 1.26
C GLU A 139 -0.87 37.21 1.91
N LYS A 140 -0.93 37.12 3.25
CA LYS A 140 -1.97 36.40 4.02
C LYS A 140 -2.90 37.26 4.86
N PHE A 141 -2.48 38.44 5.30
CA PHE A 141 -3.32 39.35 6.11
C PHE A 141 -3.35 40.78 5.55
N HIS A 142 -2.72 41.03 4.39
CA HIS A 142 -2.53 42.37 3.80
C HIS A 142 -1.93 43.40 4.77
N ALA A 143 -1.21 42.91 5.78
CA ALA A 143 -0.69 43.71 6.87
C ALA A 143 0.78 44.00 6.60
N HIS A 144 1.07 45.22 6.13
CA HIS A 144 2.44 45.72 5.92
C HIS A 144 3.13 46.01 7.26
N LEU A 145 3.28 44.98 8.09
CA LEU A 145 3.81 45.10 9.44
C LEU A 145 5.33 45.08 9.42
N ASN A 146 5.92 46.06 10.08
CA ASN A 146 7.33 45.98 10.43
C ASN A 146 7.49 44.98 11.57
N VAL A 147 7.80 43.73 11.21
CA VAL A 147 8.34 42.76 12.16
C VAL A 147 9.65 43.30 12.73
N THR A 148 9.66 43.52 14.03
CA THR A 148 10.85 43.71 14.86
C THR A 148 10.85 42.65 15.96
N PHE A 149 12.04 42.26 16.41
CA PHE A 149 12.17 41.35 17.54
C PHE A 149 12.41 42.15 18.81
N GLU A 150 11.86 41.67 19.92
CA GLU A 150 12.10 42.19 21.26
C GLU A 150 12.36 41.01 22.23
N GLY A 151 12.49 41.31 23.53
CA GLY A 151 12.89 40.32 24.53
C GLY A 151 14.39 40.06 24.50
N THR A 152 14.79 38.82 24.71
CA THR A 152 16.20 38.41 24.80
C THR A 152 16.74 38.15 23.41
N LEU A 153 17.19 39.21 22.72
CA LEU A 153 17.69 39.14 21.34
C LEU A 153 19.02 38.39 21.21
N SER A 154 19.92 38.60 22.18
CA SER A 154 21.17 37.86 22.35
C SER A 154 21.04 36.87 23.50
N LEU A 155 21.32 35.59 23.23
CA LEU A 155 21.78 34.69 24.28
C LEU A 155 23.27 34.96 24.49
N GLU A 156 23.61 35.67 25.57
CA GLU A 156 25.00 35.82 26.03
C GLU A 156 25.53 34.57 26.76
N ASP A 157 24.89 33.41 26.59
CA ASP A 157 25.32 32.14 27.18
C ASP A 157 25.75 31.13 26.09
N PRO A 158 27.06 30.94 25.88
CA PRO A 158 27.59 30.04 24.85
C PRO A 158 27.14 28.57 24.98
N ALA A 159 26.74 28.13 26.18
CA ALA A 159 26.35 26.73 26.41
C ALA A 159 25.02 26.35 25.72
N ALA A 160 24.12 27.30 25.49
CA ALA A 160 22.87 27.07 24.79
C ALA A 160 23.06 26.91 23.27
N PHE A 161 24.11 27.52 22.71
CA PHE A 161 24.40 27.51 21.28
C PHE A 161 24.76 26.10 20.76
N ASP A 162 25.66 25.40 21.47
CA ASP A 162 26.02 24.01 21.17
C ASP A 162 24.86 23.04 21.40
N ALA A 163 24.00 23.29 22.40
CA ALA A 163 22.82 22.46 22.65
C ALA A 163 21.80 22.52 21.51
N VAL A 164 21.56 23.71 20.94
CA VAL A 164 20.63 23.85 19.81
C VAL A 164 21.22 23.27 18.52
N MET A 165 22.49 23.50 18.21
CA MET A 165 23.15 22.92 17.02
C MET A 165 23.33 21.40 17.09
N SER A 166 23.50 20.81 18.28
CA SER A 166 23.53 19.35 18.46
C SER A 166 22.14 18.70 18.46
N SER A 167 21.08 19.48 18.71
CA SER A 167 19.68 19.01 18.67
C SER A 167 19.07 18.93 17.27
N ALA A 168 19.86 19.10 16.20
CA ALA A 168 19.43 18.95 14.81
C ALA A 168 19.89 17.60 14.22
N PRO A 169 19.04 16.56 14.14
CA PRO A 169 19.37 15.32 13.46
C PRO A 169 19.54 15.56 11.96
N ARG A 170 20.74 15.28 11.45
CA ARG A 170 21.03 15.26 10.02
C ARG A 170 20.27 14.12 9.34
N PHE A 171 19.71 14.36 8.16
CA PHE A 171 19.31 13.28 7.27
C PHE A 171 20.57 12.59 6.71
N VAL A 172 20.81 11.37 7.16
CA VAL A 172 21.61 10.37 6.45
C VAL A 172 20.79 9.10 6.44
N LEU A 173 20.23 8.75 5.27
CA LEU A 173 19.79 7.38 5.00
C LEU A 173 20.94 6.71 4.26
N GLU A 174 21.71 5.90 4.99
CA GLU A 174 22.69 4.99 4.37
C GLU A 174 21.94 3.91 3.57
N PRO A 175 22.51 3.41 2.47
CA PRO A 175 21.91 2.30 1.72
C PRO A 175 21.91 1.05 2.60
N VAL A 176 20.74 0.42 2.76
CA VAL A 176 20.63 -0.83 3.52
C VAL A 176 21.11 -1.98 2.65
N ASP A 177 22.25 -2.56 3.02
CA ASP A 177 22.84 -3.72 2.36
C ASP A 177 21.95 -4.97 2.40
N ALA A 178 22.21 -5.88 1.45
CA ALA A 178 21.49 -7.14 1.31
C ALA A 178 21.62 -8.07 2.55
N PRO A 179 20.66 -8.98 2.81
CA PRO A 179 20.63 -9.78 4.03
C PRO A 179 21.84 -10.70 4.21
N GLN A 180 22.44 -10.71 5.40
CA GLN A 180 23.46 -11.70 5.79
C GLN A 180 22.84 -12.95 6.46
N GLU A 181 23.58 -14.06 6.39
CA GLU A 181 23.16 -15.41 6.79
C GLU A 181 22.83 -15.57 8.30
N PRO A 182 21.97 -16.54 8.66
CA PRO A 182 21.53 -16.76 10.05
C PRO A 182 22.65 -17.28 10.99
N PRO A 183 22.78 -16.75 12.22
CA PRO A 183 23.72 -17.25 13.22
C PRO A 183 23.38 -18.65 13.76
N LYS A 184 24.43 -19.40 14.14
CA LYS A 184 24.40 -20.81 14.56
C LYS A 184 23.84 -21.05 15.97
N GLU A 185 23.37 -22.29 16.18
CA GLU A 185 22.91 -22.88 17.44
C GLU A 185 23.72 -22.51 18.70
N LYS A 186 23.02 -22.32 19.83
CA LYS A 186 23.54 -22.63 21.17
C LYS A 186 22.50 -23.21 22.14
N THR A 187 22.66 -24.51 22.39
CA THR A 187 22.58 -25.20 23.71
C THR A 187 21.38 -24.99 24.65
N VAL A 188 20.68 -26.11 24.84
CA VAL A 188 19.67 -26.49 25.84
C VAL A 188 20.08 -26.25 27.32
N PRO A 189 19.13 -25.90 28.20
CA PRO A 189 19.13 -26.31 29.62
C PRO A 189 18.02 -27.34 29.94
N ALA A 190 18.25 -28.15 30.98
CA ALA A 190 17.61 -29.46 31.15
C ALA A 190 16.17 -29.49 31.71
N ALA A 191 15.54 -30.64 31.44
CA ALA A 191 14.22 -31.11 31.81
C ALA A 191 13.71 -30.88 33.25
N GLU A 192 12.39 -30.71 33.37
CA GLU A 192 11.59 -31.21 34.48
C GLU A 192 10.58 -32.27 34.01
N LYS A 193 10.16 -33.16 34.92
CA LYS A 193 9.33 -34.35 34.63
C LYS A 193 7.88 -34.18 35.11
N LYS A 194 6.92 -34.66 34.30
CA LYS A 194 5.71 -35.47 34.61
C LYS A 194 4.73 -35.35 33.43
N GLU A 195 3.90 -36.34 33.10
CA GLU A 195 3.56 -37.62 33.73
C GLU A 195 3.29 -38.70 32.66
N ALA A 196 3.26 -39.99 33.05
CA ALA A 196 3.07 -41.13 32.14
C ALA A 196 1.61 -41.64 32.16
N PRO A 197 1.15 -42.42 31.16
CA PRO A 197 -0.25 -42.41 30.74
C PRO A 197 -1.19 -43.35 31.51
N THR A 198 -2.47 -42.99 31.53
CA THR A 198 -3.58 -43.87 31.94
C THR A 198 -3.83 -44.95 30.87
N PRO A 199 -3.95 -46.25 31.24
CA PRO A 199 -4.29 -47.31 30.30
C PRO A 199 -5.80 -47.28 29.93
N PRO A 200 -6.18 -47.72 28.71
CA PRO A 200 -7.56 -47.69 28.26
C PRO A 200 -8.41 -48.84 28.84
N LEU A 201 -9.72 -48.61 28.94
CA LEU A 201 -10.73 -49.66 29.13
C LEU A 201 -11.26 -50.14 27.76
N PRO A 202 -11.85 -51.36 27.67
CA PRO A 202 -11.90 -52.11 26.41
C PRO A 202 -13.18 -51.87 25.57
N TRP A 203 -13.21 -52.54 24.39
CA TRP A 203 -14.39 -52.95 23.60
C TRP A 203 -15.13 -51.96 22.66
N GLU A 204 -14.47 -50.97 22.05
CA GLU A 204 -14.95 -50.46 20.76
C GLU A 204 -14.08 -50.99 19.61
N GLU A 205 -14.72 -51.74 18.69
CA GLU A 205 -14.07 -52.33 17.52
C GLU A 205 -13.68 -51.23 16.51
N PRO A 206 -12.44 -51.21 15.99
CA PRO A 206 -12.03 -50.17 15.06
C PRO A 206 -12.70 -50.36 13.70
N ILE A 207 -13.63 -49.45 13.39
CA ILE A 207 -13.96 -49.08 12.01
C ILE A 207 -12.63 -48.83 11.27
N PRO A 208 -12.41 -49.34 10.05
CA PRO A 208 -11.12 -49.20 9.37
C PRO A 208 -10.69 -47.74 9.27
N ALA A 209 -9.71 -47.36 10.09
CA ALA A 209 -9.20 -46.00 10.08
C ALA A 209 -8.51 -45.75 8.74
N GLU A 210 -9.05 -44.81 7.96
CA GLU A 210 -8.36 -44.28 6.79
C GLU A 210 -6.96 -43.84 7.23
N GLU A 211 -5.93 -44.43 6.64
CA GLU A 211 -4.55 -44.13 7.00
C GLU A 211 -4.25 -42.65 6.71
N LYS A 212 -4.30 -41.80 7.74
CA LYS A 212 -4.02 -40.38 7.59
C LYS A 212 -2.53 -40.17 7.30
N PRO A 213 -2.17 -39.24 6.40
CA PRO A 213 -0.78 -38.86 6.17
C PRO A 213 -0.18 -38.31 7.48
N ALA A 214 0.95 -38.87 7.91
CA ALA A 214 1.63 -38.51 9.15
C ALA A 214 3.02 -37.93 8.85
N PHE A 215 3.03 -36.68 8.39
CA PHE A 215 4.22 -35.83 8.31
C PHE A 215 3.86 -34.43 8.80
N ASP A 216 4.83 -33.71 9.35
CA ASP A 216 4.61 -32.36 9.87
C ASP A 216 4.34 -31.38 8.72
N THR A 217 3.39 -30.47 8.91
CA THR A 217 2.96 -29.46 7.92
C THR A 217 2.92 -28.06 8.50
N ALA A 218 3.60 -27.79 9.60
CA ALA A 218 3.65 -26.47 10.25
C ALA A 218 3.94 -25.31 9.27
N ASP A 219 4.80 -25.54 8.27
CA ASP A 219 5.25 -24.52 7.32
C ASP A 219 4.55 -24.56 5.94
N LEU A 220 3.59 -25.47 5.72
CA LEU A 220 2.98 -25.71 4.40
C LEU A 220 1.52 -25.21 4.33
N PRO A 221 1.12 -24.47 3.29
CA PRO A 221 -0.22 -23.92 3.16
C PRO A 221 -1.25 -24.95 2.66
N ILE A 222 -1.25 -26.18 3.19
CA ILE A 222 -2.14 -27.28 2.80
C ILE A 222 -2.83 -27.90 4.02
N ASP A 223 -4.14 -28.15 3.93
CA ASP A 223 -4.91 -28.80 4.99
C ASP A 223 -5.00 -30.31 4.77
N LEU A 224 -4.19 -31.06 5.50
CA LEU A 224 -4.22 -32.54 5.49
C LEU A 224 -5.54 -33.14 6.01
N LYS A 225 -6.41 -32.38 6.70
CA LYS A 225 -7.75 -32.87 7.07
C LYS A 225 -8.66 -33.07 5.85
N SER A 226 -8.37 -32.37 4.77
CA SER A 226 -9.09 -32.45 3.49
C SER A 226 -8.45 -33.41 2.48
N TYR A 227 -7.56 -34.30 2.94
CA TYR A 227 -6.88 -35.28 2.11
C TYR A 227 -7.88 -36.29 1.50
N GLU A 228 -8.01 -36.28 0.17
CA GLU A 228 -8.81 -37.25 -0.59
C GLU A 228 -7.90 -38.00 -1.57
N GLN A 229 -7.79 -39.32 -1.42
CA GLN A 229 -6.95 -40.14 -2.32
C GLN A 229 -7.56 -40.19 -3.72
N CYS A 230 -6.80 -39.78 -4.74
CA CYS A 230 -7.25 -39.80 -6.14
C CYS A 230 -6.67 -40.99 -6.92
N VAL A 231 -5.36 -41.23 -6.81
CA VAL A 231 -4.62 -42.28 -7.53
C VAL A 231 -3.59 -42.91 -6.59
N GLY A 232 -3.40 -44.22 -6.63
CA GLY A 232 -2.31 -44.88 -5.90
C GLY A 232 -2.60 -45.13 -4.41
N LYS A 233 -1.59 -44.98 -3.57
CA LYS A 233 -1.61 -45.20 -2.10
C LYS A 233 -1.48 -43.89 -1.34
N THR A 234 -1.81 -43.92 -0.05
CA THR A 234 -1.59 -42.78 0.86
C THR A 234 -0.15 -42.28 0.80
N ILE A 235 0.02 -40.99 0.55
CA ILE A 235 1.30 -40.30 0.53
C ILE A 235 1.73 -40.05 1.98
N LYS A 236 2.84 -40.68 2.40
CA LYS A 236 3.38 -40.58 3.77
C LYS A 236 4.67 -39.76 3.87
N THR A 237 5.12 -39.16 2.77
CA THR A 237 6.37 -38.39 2.67
C THR A 237 6.02 -36.90 2.58
N PRO A 238 6.70 -36.01 3.33
CA PRO A 238 6.47 -34.57 3.21
C PRO A 238 6.85 -34.06 1.81
N PRO A 239 6.14 -33.06 1.27
CA PRO A 239 6.48 -32.47 -0.01
C PRO A 239 7.72 -31.60 0.07
N VAL A 240 8.46 -31.53 -1.03
CA VAL A 240 9.63 -30.66 -1.23
C VAL A 240 9.20 -29.48 -2.11
N PRO A 241 9.65 -28.24 -1.83
CA PRO A 241 9.43 -27.10 -2.73
C PRO A 241 9.94 -27.38 -4.14
N MET A 242 9.14 -27.05 -5.15
CA MET A 242 9.43 -27.33 -6.57
C MET A 242 10.75 -26.72 -7.03
N ILE A 243 11.11 -25.53 -6.53
CA ILE A 243 12.38 -24.86 -6.84
C ILE A 243 13.63 -25.70 -6.50
N HIS A 244 13.53 -26.66 -5.56
CA HIS A 244 14.63 -27.57 -5.20
C HIS A 244 14.67 -28.88 -6.03
N VAL A 245 13.84 -28.97 -7.08
CA VAL A 245 13.66 -30.15 -7.94
C VAL A 245 14.14 -29.82 -9.37
N ALA A 246 15.42 -29.49 -9.48
CA ALA A 246 16.10 -29.12 -10.73
C ALA A 246 16.74 -30.29 -11.50
N GLU A 247 16.76 -31.49 -10.92
CA GLU A 247 17.40 -32.70 -11.47
C GLU A 247 16.48 -33.92 -11.39
N GLU A 248 16.81 -34.99 -12.11
CA GLU A 248 16.09 -36.26 -12.01
C GLU A 248 16.18 -36.84 -10.58
N ARG A 249 15.02 -37.12 -9.98
CA ARG A 249 14.94 -37.63 -8.61
C ARG A 249 13.77 -38.60 -8.47
N LYS A 250 14.00 -39.69 -7.74
CA LYS A 250 13.00 -40.75 -7.55
C LYS A 250 12.17 -40.52 -6.29
N GLY A 251 10.89 -40.89 -6.34
CA GLY A 251 9.99 -40.85 -5.18
C GLY A 251 9.81 -39.47 -4.54
N VAL A 252 9.94 -38.39 -5.30
CA VAL A 252 9.72 -37.01 -4.83
C VAL A 252 8.24 -36.83 -4.51
N THR A 253 7.95 -36.12 -3.42
CA THR A 253 6.60 -35.60 -3.16
C THR A 253 6.60 -34.10 -3.39
N MET A 254 5.59 -33.57 -4.07
CA MET A 254 5.36 -32.13 -4.31
C MET A 254 3.88 -31.81 -4.10
N TRP A 255 3.56 -30.59 -3.69
CA TRP A 255 2.20 -30.07 -3.64
C TRP A 255 2.05 -28.92 -4.65
N GLY A 256 0.84 -28.60 -5.09
CA GLY A 256 0.62 -27.39 -5.90
C GLY A 256 -0.79 -27.24 -6.44
N ASP A 257 -1.12 -26.04 -6.90
CA ASP A 257 -2.38 -25.69 -7.54
C ASP A 257 -2.32 -25.99 -9.05
N ILE A 258 -3.31 -26.73 -9.57
CA ILE A 258 -3.43 -27.05 -11.00
C ILE A 258 -3.89 -25.81 -11.76
N PHE A 259 -3.12 -25.37 -12.75
CA PHE A 259 -3.44 -24.22 -13.61
C PHE A 259 -3.73 -24.59 -15.07
N SER A 260 -3.29 -25.76 -15.55
CA SER A 260 -3.66 -26.29 -16.87
C SER A 260 -3.75 -27.83 -16.87
N VAL A 261 -4.62 -28.37 -17.72
CA VAL A 261 -4.85 -29.82 -17.90
C VAL A 261 -5.10 -30.11 -19.37
N ASP A 262 -4.19 -30.87 -19.98
CA ASP A 262 -4.32 -31.40 -21.34
C ASP A 262 -4.47 -32.92 -21.30
N SER A 263 -5.33 -33.46 -22.17
CA SER A 263 -5.53 -34.91 -22.31
C SER A 263 -5.60 -35.32 -23.79
N HIS A 264 -4.75 -36.26 -24.19
CA HIS A 264 -4.66 -36.74 -25.57
C HIS A 264 -4.67 -38.26 -25.63
N ASP A 265 -5.49 -38.84 -26.50
CA ASP A 265 -5.51 -40.28 -26.74
C ASP A 265 -4.28 -40.75 -27.54
N THR A 266 -3.77 -41.93 -27.17
CA THR A 266 -2.73 -42.62 -27.95
C THR A 266 -3.27 -43.10 -29.30
N ARG A 267 -2.38 -43.26 -30.29
CA ARG A 267 -2.74 -43.71 -31.65
C ARG A 267 -3.50 -45.06 -31.68
N ASP A 268 -3.19 -45.93 -30.72
CA ASP A 268 -3.83 -47.25 -30.59
C ASP A 268 -5.18 -47.19 -29.86
N GLY A 269 -5.60 -46.01 -29.37
CA GLY A 269 -6.88 -45.76 -28.70
C GLY A 269 -7.05 -46.41 -27.32
N THR A 270 -6.09 -47.23 -26.87
CA THR A 270 -6.14 -48.02 -25.62
C THR A 270 -5.79 -47.22 -24.37
N LYS A 271 -4.95 -46.18 -24.52
CA LYS A 271 -4.45 -45.34 -23.43
C LYS A 271 -4.68 -43.86 -23.71
N THR A 272 -4.85 -43.09 -22.66
CA THR A 272 -4.93 -41.63 -22.67
C THR A 272 -3.72 -41.07 -21.92
N ILE A 273 -3.11 -40.02 -22.48
CA ILE A 273 -1.99 -39.29 -21.88
C ILE A 273 -2.55 -38.02 -21.25
N TYR A 274 -2.40 -37.89 -19.94
CA TYR A 274 -2.71 -36.68 -19.20
C TYR A 274 -1.42 -35.90 -18.94
N THR A 275 -1.43 -34.62 -19.29
CA THR A 275 -0.38 -33.64 -19.03
C THR A 275 -0.99 -32.54 -18.18
N ILE A 276 -0.62 -32.50 -16.90
CA ILE A 276 -1.22 -31.60 -15.90
C ILE A 276 -0.14 -30.68 -15.37
N PHE A 277 -0.36 -29.38 -15.49
CA PHE A 277 0.56 -28.35 -15.04
C PHE A 277 0.10 -27.79 -13.70
N PHE A 278 1.01 -27.80 -12.72
CA PHE A 278 0.74 -27.40 -11.34
C PHE A 278 1.91 -26.62 -10.75
N THR A 279 1.62 -25.73 -9.79
CA THR A 279 2.61 -24.81 -9.20
C THR A 279 2.45 -24.70 -7.69
N ASP A 280 3.57 -24.63 -6.97
CA ASP A 280 3.63 -24.25 -5.55
C ASP A 280 3.97 -22.75 -5.35
N TYR A 281 3.99 -21.98 -6.45
CA TYR A 281 4.43 -20.58 -6.54
C TYR A 281 5.93 -20.35 -6.30
N THR A 282 6.73 -21.38 -6.04
CA THR A 282 8.20 -21.33 -6.09
C THR A 282 8.72 -21.74 -7.46
N SER A 283 8.05 -22.69 -8.11
CA SER A 283 8.26 -23.10 -9.50
C SER A 283 6.99 -23.78 -10.03
N SER A 284 7.06 -24.37 -11.21
CA SER A 284 5.98 -25.17 -11.83
C SER A 284 6.55 -26.47 -12.37
N HIS A 285 5.82 -27.56 -12.19
CA HIS A 285 6.15 -28.88 -12.75
C HIS A 285 4.96 -29.47 -13.51
N THR A 286 5.24 -30.49 -14.31
CA THR A 286 4.26 -31.18 -15.15
C THR A 286 4.08 -32.61 -14.68
N ILE A 287 2.87 -33.00 -14.28
CA ILE A 287 2.49 -34.39 -14.07
C ILE A 287 2.19 -35.00 -15.43
N LYS A 288 2.90 -36.08 -15.79
CA LYS A 288 2.64 -36.81 -17.03
C LYS A 288 2.29 -38.27 -16.76
N ALA A 289 1.03 -38.62 -17.01
CA ALA A 289 0.49 -39.94 -16.75
C ALA A 289 -0.04 -40.57 -18.04
N ILE A 290 0.43 -41.78 -18.34
CA ILE A 290 -0.08 -42.59 -19.46
C ILE A 290 -0.94 -43.70 -18.86
N VAL A 291 -2.24 -43.65 -19.10
CA VAL A 291 -3.26 -44.38 -18.33
C VAL A 291 -4.14 -45.19 -19.29
N ASP A 292 -4.43 -46.44 -18.97
CA ASP A 292 -5.42 -47.24 -19.71
C ASP A 292 -6.83 -46.65 -19.52
N LYS A 293 -7.68 -46.62 -20.54
CA LYS A 293 -9.00 -45.95 -20.47
C LYS A 293 -9.88 -46.41 -19.31
N ASN A 294 -9.76 -47.67 -18.87
CA ASN A 294 -10.47 -48.20 -17.70
C ASN A 294 -10.07 -47.55 -16.36
N LYS A 295 -9.06 -46.68 -16.34
CA LYS A 295 -8.57 -45.93 -15.16
C LYS A 295 -8.53 -44.41 -15.40
N ALA A 296 -9.10 -43.94 -16.52
CA ALA A 296 -9.16 -42.53 -16.89
C ALA A 296 -9.94 -41.67 -15.87
N GLU A 297 -11.04 -42.20 -15.32
CA GLU A 297 -11.98 -41.48 -14.43
C GLU A 297 -11.30 -40.78 -13.23
N ALA A 298 -10.23 -41.37 -12.68
CA ALA A 298 -9.48 -40.74 -11.59
C ALA A 298 -8.74 -39.48 -12.05
N TYR A 299 -8.18 -39.50 -13.26
CA TYR A 299 -7.45 -38.37 -13.83
C TYR A 299 -8.38 -37.28 -14.37
N GLU A 300 -9.59 -37.63 -14.82
CA GLU A 300 -10.63 -36.67 -15.22
C GLU A 300 -11.14 -35.78 -14.06
N LYS A 301 -10.89 -36.18 -12.80
CA LYS A 301 -11.17 -35.37 -11.61
C LYS A 301 -10.13 -34.26 -11.38
N LEU A 302 -8.94 -34.37 -11.99
CA LEU A 302 -7.87 -33.38 -11.91
C LEU A 302 -8.23 -32.21 -12.83
N LYS A 303 -8.63 -31.08 -12.23
CA LYS A 303 -9.15 -29.90 -12.93
C LYS A 303 -8.49 -28.63 -12.43
N VAL A 304 -8.46 -27.61 -13.28
CA VAL A 304 -7.94 -26.27 -12.95
C VAL A 304 -8.60 -25.73 -11.67
N GLY A 305 -7.80 -25.17 -10.78
CA GLY A 305 -8.24 -24.65 -9.47
C GLY A 305 -8.33 -25.70 -8.35
N LYS A 306 -7.92 -26.95 -8.59
CA LYS A 306 -7.69 -27.95 -7.53
C LYS A 306 -6.23 -27.93 -7.06
N THR A 307 -6.02 -28.01 -5.75
CA THR A 307 -4.70 -28.29 -5.17
C THR A 307 -4.48 -29.79 -5.07
N VAL A 308 -3.29 -30.26 -5.40
CA VAL A 308 -2.92 -31.68 -5.35
C VAL A 308 -1.62 -31.90 -4.59
N LEU A 309 -1.51 -33.07 -3.97
CA LEU A 309 -0.29 -33.65 -3.46
C LEU A 309 0.08 -34.85 -4.35
N VAL A 310 1.29 -34.85 -4.90
CA VAL A 310 1.74 -35.81 -5.92
C VAL A 310 3.04 -36.45 -5.45
N ARG A 311 3.11 -37.78 -5.48
CA ARG A 311 4.35 -38.53 -5.26
C ARG A 311 4.72 -39.32 -6.50
N GLY A 312 5.98 -39.22 -6.95
CA GLY A 312 6.39 -39.79 -8.23
C GLY A 312 7.89 -39.69 -8.52
N ASP A 313 8.29 -40.17 -9.69
CA ASP A 313 9.65 -40.02 -10.21
C ASP A 313 9.71 -38.80 -11.13
N VAL A 314 10.60 -37.86 -10.85
CA VAL A 314 10.93 -36.75 -11.74
C VAL A 314 11.99 -37.23 -12.73
N ARG A 315 11.69 -37.14 -14.02
CA ARG A 315 12.54 -37.61 -15.12
C ARG A 315 12.49 -36.63 -16.28
N TYR A 316 13.56 -36.57 -17.06
CA TYR A 316 13.59 -35.80 -18.29
C TYR A 316 12.79 -36.53 -19.39
N ASP A 317 11.81 -35.83 -19.96
CA ASP A 317 11.02 -36.32 -21.09
C ASP A 317 11.59 -35.74 -22.39
N ASN A 318 12.11 -36.62 -23.26
CA ASN A 318 12.69 -36.22 -24.54
C ASN A 318 11.68 -35.63 -25.54
N TYR A 319 10.38 -35.89 -25.36
CA TYR A 319 9.33 -35.34 -26.22
C TYR A 319 8.98 -33.90 -25.81
N ASP A 320 8.78 -33.65 -24.51
CA ASP A 320 8.48 -32.31 -23.98
C ASP A 320 9.73 -31.44 -23.79
N LYS A 321 10.93 -32.07 -23.79
CA LYS A 321 12.24 -31.46 -23.50
C LYS A 321 12.30 -30.79 -22.12
N GLY A 322 11.69 -31.42 -21.11
CA GLY A 322 11.59 -30.89 -19.76
C GLY A 322 11.51 -31.97 -18.69
N LEU A 323 11.57 -31.57 -17.42
CA LEU A 323 11.42 -32.47 -16.28
C LEU A 323 9.93 -32.68 -15.96
N ASN A 324 9.47 -33.92 -16.11
CA ASN A 324 8.11 -34.33 -15.80
C ASN A 324 8.09 -35.25 -14.59
N ILE A 325 7.11 -35.10 -13.70
CA ILE A 325 6.82 -36.08 -12.66
C ILE A 325 5.91 -37.17 -13.23
N LYS A 326 6.41 -38.41 -13.24
CA LYS A 326 5.61 -39.61 -13.46
C LYS A 326 4.99 -40.02 -12.12
N PRO A 327 3.66 -39.87 -11.93
CA PRO A 327 3.05 -40.10 -10.63
C PRO A 327 2.99 -41.59 -10.30
N TYR A 328 3.23 -41.90 -9.02
CA TYR A 328 2.79 -43.14 -8.38
C TYR A 328 1.46 -42.93 -7.68
N ASP A 329 1.37 -41.81 -6.95
CA ASP A 329 0.25 -41.48 -6.07
C ASP A 329 -0.14 -40.01 -6.28
N ILE A 330 -1.44 -39.74 -6.28
CA ILE A 330 -2.02 -38.39 -6.35
C ILE A 330 -3.15 -38.34 -5.32
N ALA A 331 -3.19 -37.26 -4.54
CA ALA A 331 -4.29 -36.94 -3.64
C ALA A 331 -4.71 -35.48 -3.84
N PHE A 332 -5.99 -35.20 -3.64
CA PHE A 332 -6.46 -33.84 -3.46
C PHE A 332 -6.19 -33.39 -2.03
N VAL A 333 -5.83 -32.12 -1.89
CA VAL A 333 -5.78 -31.39 -0.63
C VAL A 333 -6.43 -30.04 -0.86
N SER A 334 -6.84 -29.35 0.21
CA SER A 334 -7.27 -27.96 0.15
C SER A 334 -6.10 -27.06 0.53
N ARG A 335 -5.79 -26.07 -0.30
CA ARG A 335 -4.87 -25.01 0.09
C ARG A 335 -5.49 -24.18 1.22
N ILE A 336 -4.72 -23.96 2.28
CA ILE A 336 -5.07 -22.99 3.33
C ILE A 336 -4.79 -21.60 2.75
N PRO A 337 -5.82 -20.78 2.46
CA PRO A 337 -5.59 -19.43 1.99
C PRO A 337 -4.99 -18.60 3.11
N ARG A 338 -4.27 -17.52 2.78
CA ARG A 338 -3.95 -16.49 3.77
C ARG A 338 -5.26 -15.97 4.35
N LEU A 339 -5.41 -16.03 5.66
CA LEU A 339 -6.54 -15.47 6.40
C LEU A 339 -6.12 -14.21 7.14
N ASP A 340 -7.06 -13.27 7.31
CA ASP A 340 -6.91 -12.19 8.27
C ASP A 340 -7.33 -12.73 9.66
N ALA A 341 -6.35 -12.89 10.54
CA ALA A 341 -6.53 -13.43 11.89
C ALA A 341 -6.84 -12.36 12.96
N HIS A 342 -7.00 -11.08 12.59
CA HIS A 342 -7.29 -10.02 13.56
C HIS A 342 -8.70 -10.18 14.15
N GLU A 343 -8.81 -10.24 15.48
CA GLU A 343 -10.11 -10.29 16.16
C GLU A 343 -10.65 -8.86 16.36
N GLY A 344 -11.92 -8.63 16.01
CA GLY A 344 -12.55 -7.30 16.06
C GLY A 344 -12.66 -6.64 14.69
N ASP A 345 -12.44 -5.32 14.60
CA ASP A 345 -12.56 -4.59 13.35
C ASP A 345 -11.49 -5.02 12.34
N LYS A 346 -11.95 -5.31 11.11
CA LYS A 346 -11.09 -5.70 9.99
C LYS A 346 -10.53 -4.48 9.27
N ARG A 347 -9.33 -4.65 8.69
CA ARG A 347 -8.68 -3.65 7.84
C ARG A 347 -9.60 -3.24 6.68
N ILE A 348 -9.42 -2.02 6.20
CA ILE A 348 -9.90 -1.58 4.88
C ILE A 348 -8.66 -1.18 4.09
N GLU A 349 -8.54 -1.67 2.86
CA GLU A 349 -7.47 -1.25 1.96
C GLU A 349 -7.88 0.05 1.26
N LEU A 350 -6.99 1.04 1.27
CA LEU A 350 -7.25 2.40 0.77
C LEU A 350 -6.41 2.77 -0.46
N HIS A 351 -5.40 1.97 -0.78
CA HIS A 351 -4.56 2.13 -1.96
C HIS A 351 -4.30 0.75 -2.57
N ALA A 352 -4.89 0.47 -3.73
CA ALA A 352 -4.72 -0.79 -4.44
C ALA A 352 -4.87 -0.60 -5.95
N HIS A 353 -3.95 -1.21 -6.69
CA HIS A 353 -3.92 -1.22 -8.14
C HIS A 353 -4.57 -2.49 -8.69
N THR A 354 -4.99 -2.45 -9.95
CA THR A 354 -5.56 -3.57 -10.71
C THR A 354 -4.85 -3.71 -12.05
N LYS A 355 -5.21 -4.72 -12.86
CA LYS A 355 -4.75 -4.88 -14.25
C LYS A 355 -4.98 -3.64 -15.15
N MET A 356 -5.79 -2.68 -14.73
CA MET A 356 -5.99 -1.42 -15.45
C MET A 356 -4.88 -0.39 -15.17
N SER A 357 -4.06 -0.58 -14.13
CA SER A 357 -2.77 0.10 -14.00
C SER A 357 -1.78 -0.49 -14.99
N ALA A 358 -1.63 0.19 -16.14
CA ALA A 358 -0.87 -0.29 -17.29
C ALA A 358 0.59 -0.67 -16.92
N MET A 359 1.00 -1.88 -17.28
CA MET A 359 2.33 -2.46 -17.03
C MET A 359 2.78 -2.57 -15.56
N ASP A 360 1.93 -2.20 -14.61
CA ASP A 360 2.25 -2.22 -13.16
C ASP A 360 1.70 -3.46 -12.45
N THR A 361 0.39 -3.70 -12.53
CA THR A 361 -0.27 -4.70 -11.66
C THR A 361 -0.89 -5.87 -12.43
N VAL A 362 -0.74 -7.08 -11.88
CA VAL A 362 -1.26 -8.35 -12.44
C VAL A 362 -2.58 -8.84 -11.84
N VAL A 363 -3.13 -8.14 -10.85
CA VAL A 363 -4.30 -8.56 -10.06
C VAL A 363 -5.61 -8.07 -10.69
N SER A 364 -6.58 -8.96 -10.89
CA SER A 364 -7.92 -8.58 -11.38
C SER A 364 -8.70 -7.84 -10.29
N VAL A 365 -9.58 -6.92 -10.68
CA VAL A 365 -10.38 -6.17 -9.70
C VAL A 365 -11.35 -7.10 -8.97
N GLU A 366 -11.83 -8.13 -9.66
CA GLU A 366 -12.78 -9.09 -9.12
C GLU A 366 -12.13 -10.00 -8.08
N ASP A 367 -10.86 -10.39 -8.27
CA ASP A 367 -10.12 -11.20 -7.29
C ASP A 367 -9.71 -10.36 -6.07
N LEU A 368 -9.31 -9.10 -6.27
CA LEU A 368 -9.06 -8.14 -5.19
C LEU A 368 -10.29 -7.98 -4.28
N ILE A 369 -11.47 -7.76 -4.88
CA ILE A 369 -12.75 -7.63 -4.18
C ILE A 369 -13.13 -8.91 -3.44
N LYS A 370 -13.09 -10.06 -4.12
CA LYS A 370 -13.41 -11.37 -3.50
C LYS A 370 -12.45 -11.70 -2.36
N GLN A 371 -11.19 -11.29 -2.44
CA GLN A 371 -10.20 -11.54 -1.40
C GLN A 371 -10.41 -10.64 -0.18
N ALA A 372 -10.65 -9.33 -0.37
CA ALA A 372 -10.99 -8.42 0.71
C ALA A 372 -12.27 -8.87 1.45
N TYR A 373 -13.29 -9.29 0.70
CA TYR A 373 -14.51 -9.87 1.26
C TYR A 373 -14.25 -11.15 2.09
N LYS A 374 -13.42 -12.08 1.59
CA LYS A 374 -13.03 -13.30 2.33
C LYS A 374 -12.27 -13.00 3.63
N TRP A 375 -11.53 -11.89 3.69
CA TRP A 375 -10.88 -11.40 4.92
C TRP A 375 -11.85 -10.69 5.88
N GLY A 376 -13.13 -10.55 5.52
CA GLY A 376 -14.13 -9.87 6.33
C GLY A 376 -14.00 -8.35 6.31
N HIS A 377 -13.26 -7.77 5.35
CA HIS A 377 -13.23 -6.33 5.16
C HIS A 377 -14.63 -5.82 4.83
N LYS A 378 -15.00 -4.64 5.34
CA LYS A 378 -16.27 -3.98 5.02
C LYS A 378 -16.22 -3.26 3.66
N ALA A 379 -15.01 -2.89 3.21
CA ALA A 379 -14.78 -2.18 1.96
C ALA A 379 -13.37 -2.44 1.37
N VAL A 380 -13.17 -2.03 0.12
CA VAL A 380 -11.86 -1.96 -0.56
C VAL A 380 -11.83 -0.75 -1.51
N ALA A 381 -10.71 -0.04 -1.55
CA ALA A 381 -10.46 1.01 -2.53
C ALA A 381 -9.85 0.45 -3.82
N ILE A 382 -10.07 1.18 -4.91
CA ILE A 382 -9.38 1.01 -6.19
C ILE A 382 -8.71 2.36 -6.48
N THR A 383 -7.44 2.35 -6.85
CA THR A 383 -6.62 3.55 -7.05
C THR A 383 -5.68 3.38 -8.25
N ASP A 384 -6.23 3.00 -9.40
CA ASP A 384 -5.43 2.74 -10.60
C ASP A 384 -4.67 3.98 -11.11
N HIS A 385 -3.51 3.75 -11.72
CA HIS A 385 -2.59 4.78 -12.21
C HIS A 385 -3.21 5.61 -13.34
N GLY A 386 -3.52 6.87 -13.06
CA GLY A 386 -4.02 7.85 -14.03
C GLY A 386 -5.34 7.50 -14.72
N ASN A 387 -6.07 6.48 -14.25
CA ASN A 387 -7.27 5.98 -14.91
C ASN A 387 -8.27 5.35 -13.93
N LEU A 388 -9.49 5.09 -14.42
CA LEU A 388 -10.62 4.56 -13.65
C LEU A 388 -11.27 3.34 -14.35
N GLN A 389 -10.54 2.65 -15.23
CA GLN A 389 -11.12 1.67 -16.16
C GLN A 389 -11.70 0.43 -15.46
N ALA A 390 -11.24 0.12 -14.25
CA ALA A 390 -11.72 -1.03 -13.47
C ALA A 390 -13.11 -0.84 -12.83
N PHE A 391 -13.68 0.37 -12.90
CA PHE A 391 -14.92 0.71 -12.18
C PHE A 391 -16.15 -0.10 -12.60
N PRO A 392 -16.42 -0.37 -13.90
CA PRO A 392 -17.59 -1.16 -14.30
C PRO A 392 -17.55 -2.60 -13.78
N ASP A 393 -16.37 -3.22 -13.83
CA ASP A 393 -16.16 -4.60 -13.38
C ASP A 393 -16.21 -4.70 -11.86
N ALA A 394 -15.70 -3.68 -11.15
CA ALA A 394 -15.84 -3.54 -9.71
C ALA A 394 -17.30 -3.41 -9.26
N ALA A 395 -18.06 -2.54 -9.93
CA ALA A 395 -19.49 -2.32 -9.66
C ALA A 395 -20.30 -3.60 -9.87
N THR A 396 -20.07 -4.28 -10.99
CA THR A 396 -20.72 -5.57 -11.33
C THR A 396 -20.37 -6.64 -10.29
N THR A 397 -19.09 -6.79 -9.96
CA THR A 397 -18.63 -7.79 -8.97
C THR A 397 -19.26 -7.58 -7.60
N VAL A 398 -19.33 -6.34 -7.11
CA VAL A 398 -19.93 -6.06 -5.79
C VAL A 398 -21.45 -6.19 -5.79
N ALA A 399 -22.13 -5.81 -6.88
CA ALA A 399 -23.56 -6.05 -7.01
C ALA A 399 -23.89 -7.56 -6.92
N ASP A 400 -23.14 -8.40 -7.65
CA ASP A 400 -23.32 -9.86 -7.61
C ASP A 400 -22.93 -10.47 -6.25
N LEU A 401 -21.82 -10.00 -5.64
CA LEU A 401 -21.35 -10.45 -4.33
C LEU A 401 -22.40 -10.17 -3.24
N ASN A 402 -22.89 -8.93 -3.17
CA ASN A 402 -23.88 -8.50 -2.19
C ASN A 402 -25.23 -9.20 -2.40
N LYS A 403 -25.69 -9.33 -3.65
CA LYS A 403 -26.91 -10.07 -4.00
C LYS A 403 -26.84 -11.55 -3.64
N LYS A 404 -25.68 -12.19 -3.85
CA LYS A 404 -25.48 -13.63 -3.60
C LYS A 404 -25.37 -13.94 -2.10
N ASN A 405 -24.70 -13.09 -1.34
CA ASN A 405 -24.34 -13.37 0.05
C ASN A 405 -25.21 -12.61 1.07
N GLY A 406 -26.05 -11.67 0.64
CA GLY A 406 -26.87 -10.83 1.53
C GLY A 406 -26.06 -9.79 2.30
N THR A 407 -24.99 -9.26 1.71
CA THR A 407 -24.02 -8.36 2.37
C THR A 407 -24.06 -6.92 1.88
N ASP A 408 -23.43 -6.01 2.63
CA ASP A 408 -23.23 -4.59 2.29
C ASP A 408 -21.71 -4.29 2.16
N PHE A 409 -21.03 -5.04 1.27
CA PHE A 409 -19.62 -4.79 0.95
C PHE A 409 -19.50 -3.58 0.00
N LYS A 410 -18.52 -2.70 0.23
CA LYS A 410 -18.42 -1.40 -0.48
C LYS A 410 -17.12 -1.23 -1.27
N ILE A 411 -17.22 -0.55 -2.41
CA ILE A 411 -16.06 -0.07 -3.18
C ILE A 411 -15.83 1.40 -2.87
N LEU A 412 -14.57 1.76 -2.62
CA LEU A 412 -14.12 3.15 -2.49
C LEU A 412 -13.45 3.56 -3.81
N TYR A 413 -14.29 3.92 -4.78
CA TYR A 413 -13.89 4.27 -6.15
C TYR A 413 -12.85 5.41 -6.18
N GLY A 414 -11.75 5.20 -6.89
CA GLY A 414 -10.66 6.15 -6.98
C GLY A 414 -9.66 5.90 -8.12
N GLY A 415 -8.72 6.82 -8.24
CA GLY A 415 -7.51 6.70 -9.05
C GLY A 415 -6.34 7.31 -8.30
N GLN A 416 -5.13 6.94 -8.70
CA GLN A 416 -3.91 7.66 -8.31
C GLN A 416 -3.46 8.53 -9.48
N ALA A 417 -3.60 9.84 -9.34
CA ALA A 417 -2.99 10.81 -10.26
C ALA A 417 -1.58 11.20 -9.75
N TYR A 418 -0.64 11.44 -10.67
CA TYR A 418 0.79 11.74 -10.40
C TYR A 418 0.99 13.12 -9.69
N TYR A 419 2.15 13.51 -9.08
CA TYR A 419 2.66 14.83 -8.46
C TYR A 419 3.65 15.91 -9.17
N ILE A 420 3.29 17.15 -9.64
CA ILE A 420 4.17 18.37 -9.90
C ILE A 420 3.53 19.67 -9.34
N ASP A 421 4.37 20.68 -9.14
CA ASP A 421 4.16 22.04 -8.63
C ASP A 421 4.23 23.11 -9.77
N ASP A 422 3.39 24.15 -9.73
CA ASP A 422 3.33 25.33 -10.64
C ASP A 422 3.55 26.66 -9.91
N VAL A 423 3.68 26.59 -8.59
CA VAL A 423 4.05 27.68 -7.68
C VAL A 423 5.58 27.72 -7.53
N ALA A 424 6.24 26.57 -7.72
CA ALA A 424 7.68 26.50 -7.95
C ALA A 424 8.06 27.08 -9.33
N PRO A 425 9.14 27.88 -9.46
CA PRO A 425 9.59 28.47 -10.73
C PRO A 425 10.25 27.46 -11.70
N ALA A 426 9.89 26.18 -11.61
CA ALA A 426 10.22 25.16 -12.59
C ALA A 426 9.25 25.29 -13.77
N GLN A 427 9.50 26.28 -14.65
CA GLN A 427 8.77 26.45 -15.90
C GLN A 427 8.79 25.13 -16.68
N ALA A 428 7.63 24.59 -17.06
CA ALA A 428 7.54 23.38 -17.89
C ALA A 428 8.23 23.54 -19.27
N VAL A 429 8.57 24.77 -19.64
CA VAL A 429 9.41 25.15 -20.78
C VAL A 429 10.71 25.74 -20.24
N PHE A 430 11.84 25.09 -20.51
CA PHE A 430 13.17 25.60 -20.18
C PHE A 430 13.92 25.98 -21.48
N GLY A 431 14.37 27.24 -21.58
CA GLY A 431 15.17 27.71 -22.71
C GLY A 431 15.11 29.23 -22.90
N GLU A 432 15.98 29.76 -23.77
CA GLU A 432 16.05 31.19 -24.10
C GLU A 432 15.20 31.57 -25.33
N GLN A 433 14.53 30.61 -25.96
CA GLN A 433 13.85 30.79 -27.24
C GLN A 433 12.41 31.31 -27.07
N THR A 434 12.14 32.47 -27.67
CA THR A 434 10.80 33.07 -27.73
C THR A 434 10.03 32.57 -28.96
N ALA A 435 9.41 31.40 -28.87
CA ALA A 435 8.56 30.79 -29.91
C ALA A 435 7.07 30.73 -29.48
N ASP A 436 6.13 30.71 -30.43
CA ASP A 436 4.70 30.48 -30.16
C ASP A 436 4.41 28.97 -30.11
N PHE A 437 3.42 28.53 -29.34
CA PHE A 437 2.94 27.14 -29.30
C PHE A 437 2.28 26.66 -30.60
N LYS A 438 2.33 27.48 -31.66
CA LYS A 438 1.89 27.16 -33.03
C LYS A 438 3.05 26.95 -34.00
N ASP A 439 4.28 27.20 -33.57
CA ASP A 439 5.48 26.97 -34.38
C ASP A 439 5.79 25.47 -34.51
N GLU A 440 6.80 25.11 -35.30
CA GLU A 440 7.19 23.71 -35.51
C GLU A 440 8.04 23.20 -34.33
N PHE A 441 7.58 22.15 -33.65
CA PHE A 441 8.28 21.54 -32.51
C PHE A 441 8.96 20.23 -32.90
N VAL A 442 10.25 20.10 -32.53
CA VAL A 442 10.94 18.81 -32.52
C VAL A 442 10.85 18.23 -31.12
N VAL A 443 9.97 17.24 -30.93
CA VAL A 443 9.83 16.52 -29.66
C VAL A 443 10.85 15.38 -29.64
N PHE A 444 11.76 15.43 -28.67
CA PHE A 444 12.64 14.31 -28.36
C PHE A 444 12.01 13.49 -27.23
N ASP A 445 11.53 12.30 -27.56
CA ASP A 445 11.25 11.29 -26.56
C ASP A 445 12.60 10.80 -26.00
N LEU A 446 12.79 10.96 -24.69
CA LEU A 446 14.01 10.57 -23.98
C LEU A 446 13.83 9.25 -23.21
N GLU A 447 12.61 8.70 -23.16
CA GLU A 447 12.39 7.33 -22.69
C GLU A 447 12.46 6.33 -23.84
N THR A 448 13.15 5.23 -23.59
CA THR A 448 13.23 4.11 -24.52
C THR A 448 12.00 3.22 -24.42
N THR A 449 11.47 2.85 -25.59
CA THR A 449 10.58 1.70 -25.91
C THR A 449 10.39 0.62 -24.84
#